data_AF-A0A6H2TYE9-F1
#
_entry.id   AF-A0A6H2TYE9-F1
#
_cell.length_a   1.000
_cell.length_b   1.000
_cell.length_c   1.000
_cell.angle_alpha   90.00
_cell.angle_beta   90.00
_cell.angle_gamma   90.00
#
_symmetry.space_group_name_H-M   'P 1'
#
loop_
_entity.id
_entity.type
_entity.pdbx_description
1 polymer ?
#
loop_
_entity_poly.entity_id
_entity_poly.type
_entity_poly.pdbx_seq_one_letter_code
_entity_poly.pdbx_strand_id
1 'polypeptide(L)'
;PGVFYHLANLQQLYLGDNQLSALPVGVFDKLTQLTHLSLGYNQLKSIPRGAFDNLKSLTHIFLYNNPWDCACSDILYLSRWISRNLAAVRDTNYKTDPDQPRCSGTNTPVRAVTEASTSPSKCP
;
A
#
# COMPACT_ATOMS: atom_id res chain seq x y z
N PRO A 1 -5.89 -5.11 -21.03
CA PRO A 1 -6.27 -5.59 -19.67
C PRO A 1 -5.03 -5.54 -18.77
N GLY A 2 -5.18 -5.33 -17.46
CA GLY A 2 -4.04 -5.32 -16.52
C GLY A 2 -3.37 -6.69 -16.37
N VAL A 3 -2.12 -6.73 -15.91
CA VAL A 3 -1.30 -7.97 -15.84
C VAL A 3 -1.94 -9.08 -15.00
N PHE A 4 -2.73 -8.74 -13.98
CA PHE A 4 -3.42 -9.72 -13.12
C PHE A 4 -4.90 -9.92 -13.46
N TYR A 5 -5.39 -9.33 -14.56
CA TYR A 5 -6.81 -9.28 -14.87
C TYR A 5 -7.51 -10.65 -14.90
N HIS A 6 -6.82 -11.68 -15.39
CA HIS A 6 -7.39 -13.03 -15.52
C HIS A 6 -7.16 -13.92 -14.28
N LEU A 7 -6.51 -13.42 -13.24
CA LEU A 7 -6.18 -14.19 -12.03
C LEU A 7 -7.26 -14.05 -10.95
N ALA A 8 -8.54 -14.20 -11.32
CA ALA A 8 -9.68 -13.95 -10.43
C ALA A 8 -9.74 -14.86 -9.19
N ASN A 9 -9.04 -16.00 -9.22
CA ASN A 9 -8.93 -16.95 -8.11
C ASN A 9 -7.65 -16.79 -7.28
N LEU A 10 -6.83 -15.77 -7.56
CA LEU A 10 -5.57 -15.57 -6.86
C LEU A 10 -5.83 -15.22 -5.39
N GLN A 11 -5.26 -16.00 -4.48
CA GLN A 11 -5.37 -15.78 -3.04
C GLN A 11 -4.14 -15.11 -2.44
N GLN A 12 -2.98 -15.32 -3.04
CA GLN A 12 -1.70 -14.81 -2.54
C GLN A 12 -0.91 -14.18 -3.69
N LEU A 13 -0.43 -12.97 -3.47
CA LEU A 13 0.39 -12.23 -4.42
C LEU A 13 1.61 -11.67 -3.70
N TYR A 14 2.78 -12.19 -4.06
CA TYR A 14 4.06 -11.78 -3.49
C TYR A 14 4.84 -10.95 -4.51
N LEU A 15 4.93 -9.64 -4.27
CA LEU A 15 5.69 -8.67 -5.05
C LEU A 15 6.77 -7.99 -4.21
N GLY A 16 7.05 -8.51 -3.01
CA GLY A 16 8.11 -7.99 -2.15
C GLY A 16 9.50 -8.22 -2.72
N ASP A 17 10.49 -7.50 -2.20
CA ASP A 17 11.91 -7.64 -2.60
C ASP A 17 12.14 -7.37 -4.09
N ASN A 18 11.52 -6.31 -4.59
CA ASN A 18 11.59 -5.87 -5.98
C ASN A 18 11.97 -4.39 -6.08
N GLN A 19 11.96 -3.84 -7.29
CA GLN A 19 12.29 -2.44 -7.57
C GLN A 19 11.08 -1.65 -8.08
N LEU A 20 9.86 -2.03 -7.64
CA LEU A 20 8.64 -1.35 -8.08
C LEU A 20 8.65 0.09 -7.59
N SER A 21 8.66 1.04 -8.53
CA SER A 21 8.60 2.48 -8.25
C SER A 21 7.17 3.03 -8.27
N ALA A 22 6.26 2.33 -8.95
CA ALA A 22 4.84 2.66 -9.04
C ALA A 22 4.00 1.41 -9.30
N LEU A 23 2.70 1.52 -9.03
CA LEU A 23 1.70 0.53 -9.41
C LEU A 23 0.77 1.14 -10.46
N PRO A 24 0.39 0.40 -11.52
CA PRO A 24 -0.65 0.86 -12.44
C PRO A 24 -2.00 1.02 -11.74
N VAL A 25 -2.79 2.02 -12.16
CA VAL A 25 -4.17 2.21 -11.66
C VAL A 25 -4.99 0.94 -11.95
N GLY A 26 -5.72 0.46 -10.94
CA GLY A 26 -6.62 -0.70 -11.07
C GLY A 26 -5.91 -2.05 -11.23
N VAL A 27 -4.59 -2.12 -11.01
CA VAL A 27 -3.81 -3.36 -11.22
C VAL A 27 -4.33 -4.56 -10.41
N PHE A 28 -5.01 -4.31 -9.28
CA PHE A 28 -5.56 -5.35 -8.40
C PHE A 28 -7.09 -5.49 -8.46
N ASP A 29 -7.80 -4.78 -9.35
CA ASP A 29 -9.27 -4.66 -9.32
C ASP A 29 -10.02 -5.99 -9.48
N LYS A 30 -9.40 -6.98 -10.12
CA LYS A 30 -10.01 -8.31 -10.34
C LYS A 30 -9.65 -9.33 -9.27
N LEU A 31 -8.79 -8.98 -8.32
CA LEU A 31 -8.26 -9.91 -7.30
C LEU A 31 -9.16 -9.93 -6.06
N THR A 32 -10.46 -10.17 -6.25
CA THR A 32 -11.46 -10.10 -5.16
C THR A 32 -11.28 -11.19 -4.09
N GLN A 33 -10.62 -12.30 -4.44
CA GLN A 33 -10.30 -13.42 -3.54
C GLN A 33 -8.92 -13.31 -2.88
N LEU A 34 -8.18 -12.21 -3.12
CA LEU A 34 -6.85 -12.03 -2.57
C LEU A 34 -6.91 -11.86 -1.06
N THR A 35 -6.18 -12.72 -0.34
CA THR A 35 -6.07 -12.72 1.12
C THR A 35 -4.72 -12.18 1.59
N HIS A 36 -3.66 -12.38 0.78
CA HIS A 36 -2.29 -11.96 1.07
C HIS A 36 -1.70 -11.13 -0.07
N LEU A 37 -1.18 -9.95 0.26
CA LEU A 37 -0.46 -9.08 -0.65
C LEU A 37 0.86 -8.62 -0.03
N SER A 38 1.99 -9.02 -0.60
CA SER A 38 3.30 -8.49 -0.19
C SER A 38 3.79 -7.44 -1.17
N LEU A 39 4.03 -6.23 -0.69
CA LEU A 39 4.64 -5.10 -1.41
C LEU A 39 5.86 -4.54 -0.65
N GLY A 40 6.29 -5.19 0.44
CA GLY A 40 7.44 -4.74 1.23
C GLY A 40 8.75 -4.79 0.45
N TYR A 41 9.78 -4.06 0.89
CA TYR A 41 11.07 -3.97 0.18
C TYR A 41 10.92 -3.62 -1.31
N ASN A 42 10.33 -2.44 -1.59
CA ASN A 42 10.20 -1.89 -2.94
C ASN A 42 10.58 -0.39 -2.94
N GLN A 43 10.33 0.32 -4.05
CA GLN A 43 10.62 1.75 -4.21
C GLN A 43 9.35 2.60 -4.33
N LEU A 44 8.23 2.12 -3.76
CA LEU A 44 6.95 2.79 -3.86
C LEU A 44 6.95 4.06 -3.00
N LYS A 45 6.53 5.17 -3.61
CA LYS A 45 6.36 6.46 -2.92
C LYS A 45 4.92 6.74 -2.52
N SER A 46 3.96 6.18 -3.26
CA SER A 46 2.53 6.29 -3.00
C SER A 46 1.81 5.05 -3.55
N ILE A 47 0.51 4.94 -3.28
CA ILE A 47 -0.36 3.92 -3.86
C ILE A 47 -1.45 4.64 -4.65
N PRO A 48 -1.76 4.22 -5.89
CA PRO A 48 -2.84 4.81 -6.67
C PRO A 48 -4.15 4.79 -5.91
N ARG A 49 -4.93 5.88 -6.01
CA ARG A 49 -6.24 5.97 -5.38
C ARG A 49 -7.11 4.79 -5.79
N GLY A 50 -7.66 4.11 -4.80
CA GLY A 50 -8.57 2.98 -4.98
C GLY A 50 -7.89 1.63 -5.24
N ALA A 51 -6.55 1.55 -5.30
CA ALA A 51 -5.84 0.32 -5.65
C ALA A 51 -6.20 -0.91 -4.80
N PHE A 52 -6.67 -0.71 -3.56
CA PHE A 52 -7.05 -1.78 -2.63
C PHE A 52 -8.57 -1.90 -2.43
N ASP A 53 -9.39 -1.07 -3.08
CA ASP A 53 -10.81 -0.97 -2.76
C ASP A 53 -11.59 -2.25 -3.11
N ASN A 54 -11.14 -3.00 -4.11
CA ASN A 54 -11.75 -4.26 -4.55
C ASN A 54 -11.20 -5.51 -3.83
N LEU A 55 -10.17 -5.36 -2.98
CA LEU A 55 -9.54 -6.47 -2.26
C LEU A 55 -10.35 -6.86 -1.00
N LYS A 56 -11.59 -7.30 -1.20
CA LYS A 56 -12.57 -7.53 -0.10
C LYS A 56 -12.19 -8.68 0.84
N SER A 57 -11.37 -9.63 0.37
CA SER A 57 -10.90 -10.77 1.17
C SER A 57 -9.53 -10.55 1.82
N LEU A 58 -8.94 -9.35 1.69
CA LEU A 58 -7.57 -9.10 2.13
C LEU A 58 -7.47 -9.13 3.65
N THR A 59 -6.57 -9.97 4.17
CA THR A 59 -6.33 -10.13 5.61
C THR A 59 -4.88 -9.84 6.00
N HIS A 60 -3.96 -9.91 5.03
CA HIS A 60 -2.53 -9.69 5.25
C HIS A 60 -1.98 -8.80 4.14
N ILE A 61 -1.47 -7.63 4.52
CA ILE A 61 -0.73 -6.74 3.63
C ILE A 61 0.59 -6.31 4.26
N PHE A 62 1.66 -6.40 3.49
CA PHE A 62 3.01 -6.02 3.88
C PHE A 62 3.45 -4.82 3.05
N LEU A 63 3.81 -3.72 3.71
CA LEU A 63 4.11 -2.42 3.09
C LEU A 63 5.43 -1.81 3.59
N TYR A 64 6.18 -2.54 4.41
CA TYR A 64 7.39 -2.06 5.07
C TYR A 64 8.50 -1.81 4.06
N ASN A 65 9.47 -0.98 4.44
CA ASN A 65 10.65 -0.72 3.62
C ASN A 65 10.30 -0.29 2.18
N ASN A 66 9.45 0.73 2.10
CA ASN A 66 9.20 1.53 0.91
C ASN A 66 9.44 3.00 1.26
N PRO A 67 9.99 3.81 0.35
CA PRO A 67 10.27 5.23 0.57
C PRO A 67 9.00 6.08 0.43
N TRP A 68 8.00 5.86 1.28
CA TRP A 68 6.71 6.55 1.23
C TRP A 68 6.86 8.07 1.29
N ASP A 69 6.42 8.77 0.24
CA ASP A 69 6.48 10.22 0.17
C ASP A 69 5.25 10.82 0.86
N CYS A 70 5.43 11.19 2.12
CA CYS A 70 4.38 11.76 2.93
C CYS A 70 4.23 13.28 2.80
N ALA A 71 5.03 13.93 1.94
CA ALA A 71 4.89 15.35 1.65
C ALA A 71 3.91 15.58 0.49
N CYS A 72 3.88 14.67 -0.49
CA CYS A 72 2.91 14.63 -1.57
C CYS A 72 1.51 14.22 -1.09
N SER A 73 0.45 14.86 -1.60
CA SER A 73 -0.95 14.53 -1.25
C SER A 73 -1.43 13.15 -1.70
N ASP A 74 -0.76 12.50 -2.65
CA ASP A 74 -1.14 11.16 -3.14
C ASP A 74 -1.05 10.09 -2.04
N ILE A 75 -0.27 10.34 -0.99
CA ILE A 75 -0.17 9.44 0.17
C ILE A 75 -1.48 9.32 0.95
N LEU A 76 -2.39 10.28 0.82
CA LEU A 76 -3.60 10.35 1.64
C LEU A 76 -4.52 9.15 1.44
N TYR A 77 -4.53 8.56 0.25
CA TYR A 77 -5.26 7.30 0.04
C TYR A 77 -4.73 6.20 0.94
N LEU A 78 -3.41 5.97 0.90
CA LEU A 78 -2.76 4.94 1.69
C LEU A 78 -2.91 5.19 3.20
N SER A 79 -2.69 6.42 3.66
CA SER A 79 -2.85 6.82 5.07
C SER A 79 -4.25 6.48 5.59
N ARG A 80 -5.30 6.87 4.85
CA ARG A 80 -6.70 6.58 5.21
C ARG A 80 -7.03 5.11 5.14
N TRP A 81 -6.51 4.41 4.13
CA TRP A 81 -6.76 2.98 3.97
C TRP A 81 -6.16 2.20 5.15
N ILE A 82 -4.91 2.49 5.55
CA ILE A 82 -4.28 1.85 6.71
C ILE A 82 -5.10 2.14 7.98
N SER A 83 -5.50 3.40 8.18
CA SER A 83 -6.30 3.81 9.35
C SER A 83 -7.62 3.06 9.49
N ARG A 84 -8.20 2.59 8.38
CA ARG A 84 -9.45 1.80 8.35
C ARG A 84 -9.22 0.30 8.39
N ASN A 85 -8.02 -0.17 8.06
CA ASN A 85 -7.68 -1.59 7.89
C ASN A 85 -6.50 -2.00 8.79
N LEU A 86 -6.45 -1.47 10.02
CA LEU A 86 -5.35 -1.69 10.96
C LEU A 86 -5.02 -3.18 11.14
N ALA A 87 -6.06 -4.00 11.28
CA ALA A 87 -5.95 -5.43 11.50
C ALA A 87 -5.47 -6.22 10.27
N ALA A 88 -5.27 -5.60 9.10
CA ALA A 88 -4.74 -6.27 7.90
C ALA A 88 -3.23 -6.03 7.70
N VAL A 89 -2.69 -4.96 8.28
CA VAL A 89 -1.28 -4.58 8.08
C VAL A 89 -0.38 -5.41 8.97
N ARG A 90 0.70 -5.96 8.39
CA ARG A 90 1.61 -6.89 9.07
C ARG A 90 3.06 -6.41 9.01
N ASP A 91 3.82 -6.70 10.07
CA ASP A 91 5.27 -6.57 10.11
C ASP A 91 5.98 -7.78 9.43
N THR A 92 7.31 -7.79 9.45
CA THR A 92 8.13 -8.89 8.90
C THR A 92 7.95 -10.21 9.63
N ASN A 93 7.42 -10.21 10.86
CA ASN A 93 7.16 -11.39 11.68
C ASN A 93 5.69 -11.83 11.63
N TYR A 94 4.91 -11.33 10.67
CA TYR A 94 3.48 -11.61 10.54
C TYR A 94 2.63 -11.11 11.72
N LYS A 95 3.15 -10.21 12.55
CA LYS A 95 2.37 -9.57 13.62
C LYS A 95 1.60 -8.37 13.06
N THR A 96 0.43 -8.09 13.63
CA THR A 96 -0.31 -6.87 13.30
C THR A 96 0.49 -5.64 13.72
N ASP A 97 0.88 -4.83 12.73
CA ASP A 97 1.59 -3.58 12.93
C ASP A 97 1.15 -2.57 11.86
N PRO A 98 0.19 -1.69 12.15
CA PRO A 98 -0.24 -0.66 11.21
C PRO A 98 0.73 0.55 11.14
N ASP A 99 1.76 0.58 11.99
CA ASP A 99 2.76 1.65 12.05
C ASP A 99 4.04 1.33 11.27
N GLN A 100 4.22 0.10 10.78
CA GLN A 100 5.39 -0.26 9.98
C GLN A 100 5.58 0.55 8.67
N PRO A 101 4.53 1.03 7.96
CA PRO A 101 4.75 1.86 6.78
C PRO A 101 5.19 3.23 7.26
N ARG A 102 6.44 3.60 7.00
CA ARG A 102 7.06 4.82 7.52
C ARG A 102 7.34 5.82 6.41
N CYS A 103 7.06 7.08 6.69
CA CYS A 103 7.36 8.19 5.81
C CYS A 103 8.86 8.35 5.61
N SER A 104 9.27 8.49 4.35
CA SER A 104 10.65 8.80 3.98
C SER A 104 11.04 10.16 4.59
N GLY A 105 12.22 10.21 5.23
CA GLY A 105 12.78 11.41 5.84
C GLY A 105 12.32 11.70 7.28
N THR A 106 11.06 11.47 7.63
CA THR A 106 10.55 11.75 8.99
C THR A 106 10.43 10.53 9.89
N ASN A 107 10.40 9.33 9.31
CA ASN A 107 10.15 8.06 10.02
C ASN A 107 8.85 8.05 10.85
N THR A 108 7.88 8.90 10.50
CA THR A 108 6.54 8.89 11.08
C THR A 108 5.68 7.82 10.41
N PRO A 109 4.73 7.19 11.11
CA PRO A 109 3.81 6.25 10.47
C PRO A 109 3.00 6.93 9.37
N VAL A 110 2.87 6.29 8.21
CA VAL A 110 2.08 6.78 7.07
C VAL A 110 0.63 7.02 7.49
N ARG A 111 0.06 6.17 8.36
CA ARG A 111 -1.32 6.31 8.84
C ARG A 111 -1.58 7.58 9.68
N ALA A 112 -0.52 8.22 10.19
CA ALA A 112 -0.64 9.47 10.95
C ALA A 112 -0.65 10.71 10.05
N VAL A 113 -0.43 10.55 8.74
CA VAL A 113 -0.39 11.65 7.78
C VAL A 113 -1.80 12.16 7.49
N THR A 114 -1.97 13.48 7.54
CA THR A 114 -3.24 14.16 7.28
C THR A 114 -3.10 15.19 6.16
N GLU A 115 -4.22 15.71 5.66
CA GLU A 115 -4.21 16.74 4.61
C GLU A 115 -3.37 17.96 5.00
N ALA A 116 -3.38 18.35 6.29
CA ALA A 116 -2.65 19.51 6.81
C ALA A 116 -1.12 19.40 6.67
N SER A 117 -0.57 18.20 6.58
CA SER A 117 0.88 17.96 6.44
C SER A 117 1.32 17.66 5.01
N THR A 118 0.39 17.63 4.05
CA THR A 118 0.65 17.27 2.65
C THR A 118 0.35 18.42 1.70
N SER A 119 0.86 18.36 0.47
CA SER A 119 0.46 19.30 -0.59
C SER A 119 0.55 18.67 -1.98
N PRO A 120 -0.40 18.95 -2.89
CA PRO A 120 -0.29 18.57 -4.31
C PRO A 120 0.94 19.19 -4.99
N SER A 121 1.36 20.38 -4.55
CA SER A 121 2.55 21.06 -5.10
C SER A 121 3.88 20.36 -4.77
N LYS A 122 3.87 19.42 -3.82
CA LYS A 122 5.03 18.62 -3.41
C LYS A 122 5.04 17.24 -4.07
N CYS A 123 4.09 16.96 -4.96
CA CYS A 123 4.07 15.73 -5.75
C CYS A 123 5.01 15.86 -6.96
N PRO A 124 5.64 14.74 -7.39
CA PRO A 124 6.48 14.70 -8.59
C PRO A 124 5.71 14.96 -9.89
#